data_AF-A0A7V9QAD4-F1
#
_entry.id   AF-A0A7V9QAD4-F1
#
_cell.length_a   1.000
_cell.length_b   1.000
_cell.length_c   1.000
_cell.angle_alpha   90.00
_cell.angle_beta   90.00
_cell.angle_gamma   90.00
#
_symmetry.space_group_name_H-M   'P 1'
#
loop_
_entity.id
_entity.type
_entity.pdbx_description
1 polymer ?
#
loop_
_entity_poly.entity_id
_entity_poly.type
_entity_poly.pdbx_seq_one_letter_code
_entity_poly.pdbx_strand_id
1 'polypeptide(L)'
;MFVASLGVVRLPDFYSRVHAPTKAATLGLFFLLVAVSLDLAESVVVTKAFLALIFIAATAPVGAHILARAAYRNGVPPMEGTEMDEYAVPVDRRKTDPHGREPEHARDLDV
;
A
#
# COMPACT_ATOMS: atom_id res chain seq x y z
N MET A 1 16.06 -4.55 -4.63
CA MET A 1 16.10 -3.20 -4.00
C MET A 1 15.94 -2.07 -5.01
N PHE A 2 16.73 -2.03 -6.08
CA PHE A 2 16.65 -0.95 -7.09
C PHE A 2 15.23 -0.71 -7.65
N VAL A 3 14.52 -1.76 -8.04
CA VAL A 3 13.13 -1.66 -8.54
C VAL A 3 12.17 -1.08 -7.50
N ALA A 4 12.42 -1.31 -6.21
CA ALA A 4 11.62 -0.75 -5.12
C ALA A 4 11.78 0.77 -5.05
N SER A 5 13.02 1.25 -5.13
CA SER A 5 13.33 2.68 -5.18
C SER A 5 12.69 3.34 -6.41
N LEU A 6 12.73 2.65 -7.56
CA LEU A 6 12.04 3.12 -8.76
C LEU A 6 10.52 3.18 -8.56
N GLY A 7 9.93 2.17 -7.90
CA GLY A 7 8.50 2.14 -7.56
C GLY A 7 8.06 3.31 -6.68
N VAL A 8 8.89 3.71 -5.71
CA VAL A 8 8.62 4.88 -4.85
C VAL A 8 8.54 6.18 -5.66
N VAL A 9 9.35 6.32 -6.71
CA VAL A 9 9.39 7.51 -7.56
C VAL A 9 8.30 7.48 -8.65
N ARG A 10 8.01 6.29 -9.20
CA ARG A 10 7.20 6.13 -10.41
C ARG A 10 5.70 5.93 -10.12
N LEU A 11 5.33 5.35 -8.97
CA LEU A 11 3.92 5.04 -8.68
C LEU A 11 3.08 6.32 -8.48
N PRO A 12 1.82 6.33 -8.92
CA PRO A 12 1.01 7.55 -9.00
C PRO A 12 0.54 8.07 -7.64
N ASP A 13 0.28 7.20 -6.67
CA ASP A 13 -0.31 7.54 -5.38
C ASP A 13 0.56 7.10 -4.18
N PHE A 14 0.34 7.74 -3.03
CA PHE A 14 1.07 7.46 -1.81
C PHE A 14 0.89 6.02 -1.32
N TYR A 15 -0.33 5.49 -1.39
CA TYR A 15 -0.65 4.16 -0.86
C TYR A 15 0.05 3.06 -1.67
N SER A 16 0.06 3.15 -3.00
CA SER A 16 0.84 2.22 -3.83
C SER A 16 2.35 2.40 -3.63
N ARG A 17 2.83 3.64 -3.46
CA ARG A 17 4.26 3.91 -3.20
C ARG A 17 4.76 3.26 -1.91
N VAL A 18 3.94 3.20 -0.86
CA VAL A 18 4.28 2.51 0.40
C VAL A 18 4.38 0.99 0.19
N HIS A 19 3.58 0.44 -0.73
CA HIS A 19 3.53 -0.99 -0.97
C HIS A 19 4.77 -1.54 -1.70
N ALA A 20 5.33 -0.77 -2.63
CA ALA A 20 6.51 -1.15 -3.41
C ALA A 20 7.75 -1.50 -2.53
N PRO A 21 8.22 -0.65 -1.60
CA PRO A 21 9.33 -0.97 -0.72
C PRO A 21 8.99 -2.09 0.25
N THR A 22 7.78 -2.16 0.79
CA THR A 22 7.39 -3.24 1.73
C THR A 22 7.49 -4.63 1.09
N LYS A 23 6.96 -4.81 -0.13
CA LYS A 23 7.05 -6.09 -0.85
C LYS A 23 8.49 -6.44 -1.22
N ALA A 24 9.23 -5.47 -1.76
CA ALA A 24 10.58 -5.70 -2.22
C ALA A 24 11.57 -5.94 -1.07
N ALA A 25 11.36 -5.32 0.10
CA ALA A 25 12.19 -5.50 1.27
C ALA A 25 12.13 -6.94 1.78
N THR A 26 10.91 -7.49 1.94
CA THR A 26 10.73 -8.87 2.43
C THR A 26 11.33 -9.90 1.47
N LEU A 27 11.07 -9.78 0.16
CA LEU A 27 11.62 -10.70 -0.83
C LEU A 27 13.14 -10.55 -0.97
N GLY A 28 13.65 -9.31 -1.03
CA GLY A 28 15.08 -9.06 -1.18
C GLY A 28 15.87 -9.54 0.04
N LEU A 29 15.35 -9.32 1.25
CA LEU A 29 15.95 -9.82 2.47
C LEU A 29 15.91 -11.36 2.52
N PHE A 30 14.79 -11.98 2.14
CA PHE A 30 14.69 -13.44 2.08
C PHE A 30 15.79 -14.05 1.20
N PHE A 31 15.96 -13.57 -0.03
CA PHE A 31 17.01 -14.06 -0.93
C PHE A 31 18.43 -13.78 -0.40
N LEU A 32 18.66 -12.59 0.17
CA LEU A 32 19.95 -12.23 0.74
C LEU A 32 20.34 -13.15 1.90
N LEU A 33 19.39 -13.46 2.77
CA LEU A 33 19.61 -14.32 3.93
C LEU A 33 19.80 -15.78 3.52
N VAL A 34 19.08 -16.26 2.51
CA VAL A 34 19.33 -17.59 1.93
C VAL A 34 20.73 -17.67 1.34
N ALA A 35 21.17 -16.66 0.59
CA ALA A 35 22.51 -16.62 0.02
C ALA A 35 23.59 -16.66 1.11
N VAL A 36 23.49 -15.81 2.14
CA VAL A 36 24.43 -15.80 3.27
C VAL A 36 24.41 -17.12 4.06
N SER A 37 23.23 -17.71 4.24
CA SER A 37 23.09 -19.00 4.93
C SER A 37 23.80 -20.13 4.20
N LEU A 38 23.76 -20.12 2.86
CA LEU A 38 24.43 -21.11 2.02
C LEU A 38 25.94 -20.87 1.94
N ASP A 39 26.39 -19.61 1.96
CA ASP A 39 27.81 -19.24 1.85
C ASP A 39 28.61 -19.58 3.12
N LEU A 40 28.10 -19.21 4.29
CA LEU A 40 28.79 -19.43 5.57
C LEU A 40 28.48 -20.81 6.18
N ALA A 41 27.28 -21.35 5.96
CA ALA A 41 26.81 -22.63 6.50
C ALA A 41 26.92 -22.79 8.04
N GLU A 42 27.06 -21.70 8.80
CA GLU A 42 27.13 -21.70 10.26
C GLU A 42 25.74 -21.59 10.90
N SER A 43 25.44 -22.45 11.89
CA SER A 43 24.14 -22.48 12.58
C SER A 43 23.78 -21.16 13.28
N VAL A 44 24.77 -20.45 13.81
CA VAL A 44 24.60 -19.15 14.47
C VAL A 44 24.16 -18.08 13.46
N VAL A 45 24.75 -18.09 12.26
CA VAL A 45 24.43 -17.16 11.19
C VAL A 45 23.01 -17.39 10.69
N VAL A 46 22.66 -18.65 10.41
CA VAL A 46 21.31 -19.03 9.94
C VAL A 46 20.24 -18.63 10.95
N THR A 47 20.48 -18.86 12.24
CA THR A 47 19.54 -18.50 13.30
C THR A 47 19.33 -16.99 13.39
N LYS A 48 20.41 -16.20 13.38
CA LYS A 48 20.33 -14.73 13.40
C LYS A 48 19.66 -14.18 12.14
N ALA A 49 19.97 -14.75 10.99
CA ALA A 49 19.34 -14.43 9.71
C ALA A 49 17.83 -14.62 9.78
N PHE A 50 17.38 -15.79 10.24
CA PHE A 50 15.96 -16.10 10.35
C PHE A 50 15.21 -15.18 11.32
N LEU A 51 15.82 -14.86 12.47
CA LEU A 51 15.25 -13.89 13.42
C LEU A 51 15.14 -12.49 12.80
N ALA A 52 16.16 -12.05 12.08
CA ALA A 52 16.14 -10.77 11.37
C ALA A 52 15.05 -10.73 10.29
N LEU A 53 14.85 -11.83 9.56
CA LEU A 53 13.77 -11.95 8.57
C LEU A 53 12.40 -11.76 9.21
N ILE A 54 12.11 -12.50 10.28
CA ILE A 54 10.83 -12.40 10.99
C ILE A 54 10.62 -11.00 11.52
N PHE A 55 11.65 -10.42 12.13
CA PHE A 55 11.58 -9.08 12.70
C PHE A 55 11.22 -8.04 11.64
N ILE A 56 11.98 -8.00 10.54
CA ILE A 56 11.72 -7.05 9.43
C ILE A 56 10.35 -7.33 8.79
N ALA A 57 9.99 -8.59 8.59
CA ALA A 57 8.71 -8.99 7.99
C ALA A 57 7.52 -8.61 8.87
N ALA A 58 7.68 -8.54 10.19
CA ALA A 58 6.64 -8.05 11.11
C ALA A 58 6.63 -6.52 11.18
N THR A 59 7.79 -5.86 11.24
CA THR A 59 7.88 -4.40 11.38
C THR A 59 7.44 -3.67 10.11
N ALA A 60 7.79 -4.17 8.93
CA ALA A 60 7.47 -3.53 7.65
C ALA A 60 5.95 -3.31 7.41
N PRO A 61 5.05 -4.30 7.61
CA PRO A 61 3.62 -4.11 7.45
C PRO A 61 3.01 -3.22 8.54
N VAL A 62 3.50 -3.30 9.79
CA VAL A 62 3.04 -2.40 10.87
C VAL A 62 3.38 -0.95 10.53
N GLY A 63 4.61 -0.69 10.07
CA GLY A 63 5.03 0.63 9.62
C GLY A 63 4.19 1.13 8.44
N ALA A 64 3.98 0.28 7.42
CA ALA A 64 3.15 0.60 6.27
C ALA A 64 1.70 0.93 6.68
N HIS A 65 1.12 0.19 7.61
CA HIS A 65 -0.24 0.42 8.10
C HIS A 65 -0.38 1.75 8.84
N ILE A 66 0.54 2.05 9.76
CA ILE A 66 0.55 3.33 10.49
C ILE A 66 0.72 4.50 9.50
N LEU A 67 1.61 4.34 8.52
CA LEU A 67 1.90 5.35 7.52
C LEU A 67 0.68 5.60 6.61
N ALA A 68 0.00 4.55 6.15
CA ALA A 68 -1.24 4.65 5.39
C ALA A 68 -2.34 5.34 6.20
N ARG A 69 -2.52 4.96 7.48
CA ARG A 69 -3.53 5.58 8.36
C ARG A 69 -3.24 7.06 8.63
N ALA A 70 -1.96 7.42 8.79
CA ALA A 70 -1.54 8.80 8.97
C ALA A 70 -1.77 9.63 7.70
N ALA A 71 -1.41 9.10 6.53
CA ALA A 71 -1.66 9.74 5.24
C ALA A 71 -3.16 9.97 5.00
N TYR A 72 -3.99 8.97 5.30
CA TYR A 72 -5.44 9.08 5.19
C TYR A 72 -6.01 10.19 6.08
N ARG A 73 -5.59 10.23 7.35
CA ARG A 73 -6.01 11.29 8.29
C ARG A 73 -5.53 12.69 7.91
N ASN A 74 -4.40 12.79 7.22
CA ASN A 74 -3.86 14.05 6.71
C ASN A 74 -4.48 14.46 5.36
N GLY A 75 -5.48 13.73 4.86
CA GLY A 75 -6.20 14.07 3.63
C GLY A 75 -5.41 13.82 2.36
N VAL A 76 -4.41 12.91 2.38
CA VAL A 76 -3.68 12.53 1.16
C VAL A 76 -4.65 11.79 0.22
N PRO A 77 -4.97 12.35 -0.96
CA PRO A 77 -5.94 11.75 -1.85
C PRO A 77 -5.41 10.42 -2.42
N PRO A 78 -6.26 9.40 -2.57
CA PRO A 78 -5.93 8.20 -3.33
C PRO A 78 -5.79 8.54 -4.83
N MET A 79 -5.32 7.57 -5.62
CA MET A 79 -5.21 7.73 -7.08
C MET A 79 -6.56 8.07 -7.72
N GLU A 80 -6.54 8.96 -8.72
CA GLU A 80 -7.70 9.20 -9.59
C GLU A 80 -8.18 7.89 -10.23
N GLY A 81 -9.49 7.63 -10.15
CA GLY A 81 -10.10 6.37 -10.60
C GLY A 81 -10.20 5.28 -9.52
N THR A 82 -9.92 5.60 -8.25
CA THR A 82 -10.26 4.72 -7.12
C THR A 82 -11.78 4.71 -6.91
N GLU A 83 -12.45 3.65 -7.35
CA GLU A 83 -13.93 3.54 -7.28
C GLU A 83 -14.45 3.08 -5.90
N MET A 84 -13.62 2.38 -5.13
CA MET A 84 -13.97 1.84 -3.82
C MET A 84 -13.09 2.43 -2.71
N ASP A 85 -13.68 3.27 -1.86
CA ASP A 85 -13.09 3.72 -0.60
C ASP A 85 -14.10 3.51 0.54
N GLU A 86 -13.97 2.38 1.24
CA GLU A 86 -14.79 2.07 2.43
C GLU A 86 -14.33 2.85 3.68
N TYR A 87 -13.12 3.42 3.66
CA TYR A 87 -12.61 4.26 4.75
C TYR A 87 -13.18 5.68 4.67
N ALA A 88 -13.65 6.11 3.49
CA ALA A 88 -14.35 7.37 3.32
C ALA A 88 -15.58 7.39 4.20
N VAL A 89 -15.63 8.35 5.12
CA VAL A 89 -16.90 8.73 5.74
C VAL A 89 -17.84 9.08 4.59
N PRO A 90 -19.08 8.55 4.51
CA PRO A 90 -20.05 8.95 3.51
C PRO A 90 -20.23 10.46 3.58
N VAL A 91 -19.57 11.20 2.68
CA VAL A 91 -19.81 12.63 2.52
C VAL A 91 -21.21 12.72 1.95
N ASP A 92 -22.12 13.38 2.68
CA ASP A 92 -23.49 13.63 2.21
C ASP A 92 -23.42 14.10 0.74
N ARG A 93 -23.92 13.26 -0.16
CA ARG A 93 -23.84 13.41 -1.62
C ARG A 93 -24.41 14.75 -2.09
N ARG A 94 -25.22 15.42 -1.25
CA ARG A 94 -25.78 16.77 -1.50
C ARG A 94 -24.75 17.90 -1.49
N LYS A 95 -23.55 17.73 -0.92
CA LYS A 95 -22.55 18.81 -0.89
C LYS A 95 -21.62 18.84 -2.10
N THR A 96 -21.49 17.73 -2.82
CA THR A 96 -20.54 17.60 -3.95
C THR A 96 -21.19 17.89 -5.30
N ASP A 97 -22.52 18.08 -5.35
CA ASP A 97 -23.24 18.55 -6.53
C ASP A 97 -24.00 19.87 -6.24
N PRO A 98 -23.40 21.05 -6.47
CA PRO A 98 -24.09 22.33 -6.40
C PRO A 98 -25.09 22.52 -7.56
N HIS A 99 -25.10 21.62 -8.54
CA HIS A 99 -25.92 21.66 -9.73
C HIS A 99 -26.62 20.33 -9.90
N GLY A 100 -27.57 20.06 -9.00
CA GLY A 100 -28.45 18.89 -9.04
C GLY A 100 -29.01 18.62 -10.44
N ARG A 101 -28.27 17.82 -11.21
CA ARG A 101 -28.77 17.23 -12.44
C ARG A 101 -29.39 15.93 -12.02
N GLU A 102 -30.72 15.94 -11.92
CA GLU A 102 -31.49 14.71 -11.84
C GLU A 102 -31.02 13.77 -12.95
N PRO A 103 -30.80 12.47 -12.68
CA PRO A 103 -30.47 11.53 -13.73
C PRO A 103 -31.65 11.51 -14.72
N GLU A 104 -31.37 11.96 -15.93
CA GLU A 104 -32.25 12.02 -17.11
C GLU A 104 -32.80 10.64 -17.54
N HIS A 105 -32.53 9.59 -16.77
CA HIS A 105 -32.92 8.22 -17.06
C HIS A 105 -34.27 7.80 -16.49
N ALA A 106 -34.94 8.65 -15.70
CA ALA A 106 -36.28 8.37 -15.18
C ALA A 106 -37.42 8.78 -16.14
N ARG A 107 -37.11 9.37 -17.31
CA ARG A 107 -38.12 9.84 -18.27
C ARG A 107 -38.57 8.80 -19.31
N ASP A 108 -37.90 7.65 -19.38
CA ASP A 108 -38.15 6.65 -20.42
C ASP A 108 -38.98 5.44 -19.95
N LEU A 109 -39.56 5.49 -18.74
CA LEU A 109 -40.38 4.39 -18.19
C LEU A 109 -41.88 4.73 -18.05
N ASP A 110 -42.31 5.91 -18.48
CA ASP A 110 -43.72 6.29 -18.58
C ASP A 110 -44.15 6.40 -20.06
N VAL A 111 -44.22 5.26 -20.76
CA VAL A 111 -45.03 5.08 -21.99
C VAL A 111 -45.73 3.73 -21.98
#